data_AF-A0A1G2ZGL5-F1
#
_entry.id   AF-A0A1G2ZGL5-F1
#
_cell.length_a   1.000
_cell.length_b   1.000
_cell.length_c   1.000
_cell.angle_alpha   90.00
_cell.angle_beta   90.00
_cell.angle_gamma   90.00
#
_symmetry.space_group_name_H-M   'P 1'
#
loop_
_entity.id
_entity.type
_entity.pdbx_description
1 polymer ?
#
loop_
_entity_poly.entity_id
_entity_poly.type
_entity_poly.pdbx_seq_one_letter_code
_entity_poly.pdbx_strand_id
1 'polypeptide(L)'
;MASCLIGLGSNLGNRHEALDQAVARLGRHPAMSVTATSRWHETAAIGGPSGQPPFLNGVAVLETALSPEAVLDVLQQVEADLGRRRSGQHLGRRWKPRTIDLDLLLYDEMERCTPSLVLPHPRMAWRRFVLQPAAEVAGSMVHPLTGWSITRLLRHLDTAIPYVAITGSIGAGKTRLAQRLAECLAGRIAARMIAEPIDLGRLEAFYADPPGTAWQTELEFLDERVRLLAADSPDWNDRR
;
A
#
# COMPACT_ATOMS: atom_id res chain seq x y z
N MET A 1 11.17 -23.21 -1.47
CA MET A 1 11.22 -22.03 -2.37
C MET A 1 10.26 -21.00 -1.78
N ALA A 2 10.62 -19.72 -1.82
CA ALA A 2 9.76 -18.63 -1.38
C ALA A 2 8.74 -18.28 -2.47
N SER A 3 7.55 -17.85 -2.08
CA SER A 3 6.50 -17.37 -2.98
C SER A 3 6.45 -15.84 -2.99
N CYS A 4 6.49 -15.26 -4.19
CA CYS A 4 6.55 -13.83 -4.41
C CYS A 4 5.34 -13.36 -5.22
N LEU A 5 4.85 -12.17 -4.91
CA LEU A 5 3.88 -11.47 -5.75
C LEU A 5 4.57 -10.30 -6.44
N ILE A 6 4.58 -10.30 -7.76
CA ILE A 6 5.20 -9.25 -8.59
C ILE A 6 4.10 -8.43 -9.25
N GLY A 7 4.14 -7.11 -9.10
CA GLY A 7 3.29 -6.18 -9.83
C GLY A 7 3.94 -5.82 -11.16
N LEU A 8 3.15 -5.77 -12.23
CA LEU A 8 3.59 -5.38 -13.57
C LEU A 8 2.74 -4.22 -14.08
N GLY A 9 3.37 -3.23 -14.69
CA GLY A 9 2.69 -2.08 -15.28
C GLY A 9 3.37 -1.56 -16.55
N SER A 10 2.58 -1.15 -17.55
CA SER A 10 3.10 -0.54 -18.78
C SER A 10 2.13 0.51 -19.33
N ASN A 11 2.63 1.69 -19.73
CA ASN A 11 1.80 2.72 -20.37
C ASN A 11 2.38 3.31 -21.66
N LEU A 12 3.51 2.81 -22.18
CA LEU A 12 4.11 3.28 -23.42
C LEU A 12 4.34 2.14 -24.41
N GLY A 13 4.28 2.45 -25.70
CA GLY A 13 4.58 1.50 -26.77
C GLY A 13 3.60 0.33 -26.83
N ASN A 14 4.10 -0.84 -27.21
CA ASN A 14 3.30 -2.07 -27.23
C ASN A 14 3.21 -2.66 -25.81
N ARG A 15 2.24 -2.14 -25.03
CA ARG A 15 2.07 -2.46 -23.60
C ARG A 15 1.87 -3.95 -23.32
N HIS A 16 1.08 -4.64 -24.14
CA HIS A 16 0.85 -6.09 -24.02
C HIS A 16 2.14 -6.87 -24.21
N GLU A 17 2.83 -6.61 -25.31
CA GLU A 17 4.09 -7.29 -25.63
C GLU A 17 5.16 -7.05 -24.56
N ALA A 18 5.25 -5.82 -24.02
CA ALA A 18 6.18 -5.51 -22.93
C ALA A 18 5.90 -6.35 -21.67
N LEU A 19 4.62 -6.49 -21.29
CA LEU A 19 4.20 -7.30 -20.14
C LEU A 19 4.46 -8.79 -20.37
N ASP A 20 4.08 -9.31 -21.54
CA ASP A 20 4.28 -10.72 -21.90
C ASP A 20 5.77 -11.09 -21.96
N GLN A 21 6.61 -10.20 -22.52
CA GLN A 21 8.06 -10.38 -22.53
C GLN A 21 8.66 -10.33 -21.13
N ALA A 22 8.15 -9.47 -20.23
CA ALA A 22 8.61 -9.41 -18.84
C ALA A 22 8.35 -10.74 -18.13
N VAL A 23 7.13 -11.27 -18.22
CA VAL A 23 6.76 -12.58 -17.66
C VAL A 23 7.63 -13.69 -18.25
N ALA A 24 7.82 -13.72 -19.58
CA ALA A 24 8.64 -14.73 -20.23
C ALA A 24 10.11 -14.69 -19.80
N ARG A 25 10.68 -13.50 -19.56
CA ARG A 25 12.05 -13.34 -19.06
C ARG A 25 12.18 -13.82 -17.61
N LEU A 26 11.22 -13.47 -16.75
CA LEU A 26 11.19 -13.96 -15.36
C LEU A 26 11.10 -15.48 -15.31
N GLY A 27 10.25 -16.09 -16.15
CA GLY A 27 10.09 -17.55 -16.22
C GLY A 27 11.28 -18.30 -16.85
N ARG A 28 12.19 -17.60 -17.54
CA ARG A 28 13.44 -18.19 -18.08
C ARG A 28 14.61 -18.12 -17.10
N HIS A 29 14.49 -17.36 -16.02
CA HIS A 29 15.56 -17.24 -15.04
C HIS A 29 15.72 -18.56 -14.26
N PRO A 30 16.92 -19.16 -14.16
CA PRO A 30 17.10 -20.52 -13.66
C PRO A 30 16.72 -20.72 -12.19
N ALA A 31 16.70 -19.63 -11.39
CA ALA A 31 16.34 -19.65 -9.98
C ALA A 31 14.91 -19.17 -9.70
N MET A 32 14.09 -18.98 -10.74
CA MET A 32 12.71 -18.49 -10.61
C MET A 32 11.75 -19.33 -11.45
N SER A 33 10.51 -19.44 -11.01
CA SER A 33 9.44 -20.04 -11.78
C SER A 33 8.18 -19.21 -11.64
N VAL A 34 7.59 -18.78 -12.75
CA VAL A 34 6.30 -18.08 -12.75
C VAL A 34 5.20 -19.14 -12.66
N THR A 35 4.47 -19.16 -11.56
CA THR A 35 3.44 -20.17 -11.28
C THR A 35 2.05 -19.72 -11.69
N ALA A 36 1.80 -18.41 -11.75
CA ALA A 36 0.55 -17.84 -12.23
C ALA A 36 0.73 -16.39 -12.71
N THR A 37 -0.16 -15.95 -13.60
CA THR A 37 -0.26 -14.57 -14.08
C THR A 37 -1.72 -14.15 -14.15
N SER A 38 -2.04 -12.95 -13.68
CA SER A 38 -3.38 -12.40 -13.82
C SER A 38 -3.68 -12.02 -15.26
N ARG A 39 -4.93 -11.62 -15.53
CA ARG A 39 -5.23 -10.89 -16.76
C ARG A 39 -4.56 -9.50 -16.72
N TRP A 40 -4.41 -8.89 -17.88
CA TRP A 40 -4.01 -7.50 -18.02
C TRP A 40 -5.23 -6.59 -17.88
N HIS A 41 -5.20 -5.67 -16.92
CA HIS A 41 -6.26 -4.71 -16.65
C HIS A 41 -5.84 -3.33 -17.12
N GLU A 42 -6.66 -2.71 -17.97
CA GLU A 42 -6.47 -1.30 -18.31
C GLU A 42 -7.02 -0.40 -17.20
N THR A 43 -6.20 0.54 -16.74
CA THR A 43 -6.58 1.48 -15.69
C THR A 43 -6.09 2.89 -16.02
N ALA A 44 -6.84 3.91 -15.58
CA ALA A 44 -6.38 5.30 -15.68
C ALA A 44 -5.02 5.49 -14.98
N ALA A 45 -4.18 6.37 -15.50
CA ALA A 45 -2.93 6.73 -14.86
C ALA A 45 -3.20 7.42 -13.51
N ILE A 46 -2.66 6.86 -12.42
CA ILE A 46 -2.79 7.44 -11.08
C ILE A 46 -1.53 8.27 -10.79
N GLY A 47 -1.70 9.59 -10.74
CA GLY A 47 -0.63 10.56 -10.49
C GLY A 47 0.20 10.93 -11.74
N GLY A 48 1.14 11.87 -11.55
CA GLY A 48 1.98 12.42 -12.63
C GLY A 48 1.28 13.51 -13.47
N PRO A 49 1.93 13.98 -14.56
CA PRO A 49 1.37 15.01 -15.44
C PRO A 49 0.02 14.59 -16.03
N SER A 50 -0.86 15.56 -16.28
CA SER A 50 -2.11 15.34 -17.01
C SER A 50 -1.83 14.87 -18.45
N GLY A 51 -2.76 14.08 -19.01
CA GLY A 51 -2.69 13.60 -20.39
C GLY A 51 -1.83 12.35 -20.62
N GLN A 52 -1.44 11.64 -19.56
CA GLN A 52 -0.77 10.35 -19.72
C GLN A 52 -1.73 9.27 -20.25
N PRO A 53 -1.26 8.37 -21.13
CA PRO A 53 -2.07 7.24 -21.60
C PRO A 53 -2.41 6.29 -20.45
N PRO A 54 -3.50 5.50 -20.57
CA PRO A 54 -3.84 4.46 -19.61
C PRO A 54 -2.71 3.43 -19.43
N PHE A 55 -2.62 2.87 -18.23
CA PHE A 55 -1.72 1.75 -17.94
C PHE A 55 -2.43 0.43 -18.19
N LEU A 56 -1.70 -0.55 -18.71
CA LEU A 56 -2.01 -1.96 -18.46
C LEU A 56 -1.29 -2.38 -17.19
N ASN A 57 -2.02 -2.99 -16.26
CA ASN A 57 -1.49 -3.53 -15.01
C ASN A 57 -1.87 -5.00 -14.84
N GLY A 58 -1.03 -5.74 -14.14
CA GLY A 58 -1.32 -7.11 -13.71
C GLY A 58 -0.35 -7.56 -12.65
N VAL A 59 -0.44 -8.84 -12.29
CA VAL A 59 0.51 -9.47 -11.37
C VAL A 59 0.99 -10.82 -11.89
N ALA A 60 2.14 -11.25 -11.37
CA ALA A 60 2.62 -12.61 -11.49
C ALA A 60 2.92 -13.18 -10.10
N VAL A 61 2.59 -14.46 -9.89
CA VAL A 61 3.07 -15.25 -8.76
C VAL A 61 4.32 -15.97 -9.19
N LEU A 62 5.36 -15.90 -8.37
CA LEU A 62 6.68 -16.43 -8.68
C LEU A 62 7.21 -17.24 -7.50
N GLU A 63 7.77 -18.41 -7.77
CA GLU A 63 8.52 -19.18 -6.79
C GLU A 63 10.02 -19.03 -7.04
N THR A 64 10.81 -18.88 -5.98
CA THR A 64 12.26 -18.69 -6.12
C THR A 64 13.06 -19.16 -4.90
N ALA A 65 14.34 -19.46 -5.12
CA ALA A 65 15.33 -19.66 -4.06
C ALA A 65 16.18 -18.40 -3.79
N LEU A 66 15.97 -17.32 -4.55
CA LEU A 66 16.71 -16.07 -4.41
C LEU A 66 16.22 -15.27 -3.20
N SER A 67 17.12 -14.49 -2.61
CA SER A 67 16.75 -13.49 -1.60
C SER A 67 15.88 -12.38 -2.21
N PRO A 68 15.11 -11.64 -1.40
CA PRO A 68 14.30 -10.52 -1.88
C PRO A 68 15.10 -9.46 -2.66
N GLU A 69 16.32 -9.15 -2.22
CA GLU A 69 17.23 -8.25 -2.94
C GLU A 69 17.62 -8.80 -4.31
N ALA A 70 17.95 -10.09 -4.39
CA ALA A 70 18.31 -10.71 -5.66
C ALA A 70 17.10 -10.79 -6.61
N VAL A 71 15.89 -10.97 -6.09
CA VAL A 71 14.66 -10.82 -6.89
C VAL A 71 14.56 -9.40 -7.43
N LEU A 72 14.73 -8.39 -6.57
CA LEU A 72 14.69 -6.98 -6.98
C LEU A 72 15.72 -6.68 -8.08
N ASP A 73 16.95 -7.19 -7.97
CA ASP A 73 17.99 -7.01 -8.99
C ASP A 73 17.57 -7.62 -10.34
N VAL A 74 16.96 -8.82 -10.33
CA VAL A 74 16.43 -9.45 -11.55
C VAL A 74 15.29 -8.62 -12.16
N LEU A 75 14.35 -8.12 -11.35
CA LEU A 75 13.27 -7.25 -11.84
C LEU A 75 13.85 -6.02 -12.53
N GLN A 76 14.82 -5.36 -11.89
CA GLN A 76 15.49 -4.17 -12.42
C GLN A 76 16.24 -4.45 -13.73
N GLN A 77 16.85 -5.63 -13.86
CA GLN A 77 17.51 -6.06 -15.09
C GLN A 77 16.50 -6.29 -16.22
N VAL A 78 15.38 -6.98 -15.94
CA VAL A 78 14.31 -7.20 -16.93
C VAL A 78 13.75 -5.87 -17.42
N GLU A 79 13.53 -4.91 -16.53
CA GLU A 79 13.10 -3.58 -16.92
C GLU A 79 14.11 -2.88 -17.84
N ALA A 80 15.40 -2.92 -17.49
CA ALA A 80 16.46 -2.31 -18.28
C ALA A 80 16.51 -2.90 -19.70
N ASP A 81 16.42 -4.23 -19.81
CA ASP A 81 16.43 -4.95 -21.09
C ASP A 81 15.22 -4.64 -21.97
N LEU A 82 14.05 -4.42 -21.36
CA LEU A 82 12.81 -4.04 -22.07
C LEU A 82 12.73 -2.53 -22.36
N GLY A 83 13.87 -1.84 -22.28
CA GLY A 83 13.99 -0.46 -22.70
C GLY A 83 13.56 0.56 -21.64
N ARG A 84 13.49 0.18 -20.35
CA ARG A 84 13.47 1.16 -19.26
C ARG A 84 14.83 1.85 -19.21
N ARG A 85 15.02 2.89 -20.03
CA ARG A 85 16.15 3.80 -19.93
C ARG A 85 16.02 4.54 -18.59
N ARG A 86 16.75 4.09 -17.56
CA ARG A 86 17.05 4.90 -16.37
C ARG A 86 17.80 6.13 -16.84
N SER A 87 17.07 7.16 -17.24
CA SER A 87 17.68 8.39 -17.75
C SER A 87 18.38 9.02 -16.55
N GLY A 88 19.69 8.84 -16.46
CA GLY A 88 20.58 9.37 -15.43
C GLY A 88 20.72 10.89 -15.47
N GLN A 89 19.66 11.64 -15.73
CA GLN A 89 19.68 13.11 -15.85
C GLN A 89 18.44 13.81 -15.29
N HIS A 90 17.57 13.15 -14.53
CA HIS A 90 16.39 13.82 -13.96
C HIS A 90 16.22 13.48 -12.48
N LEU A 91 17.17 13.96 -11.67
CA LEU A 91 16.84 14.39 -10.30
C LEU A 91 15.65 15.37 -10.42
N GLY A 92 14.42 14.91 -10.17
CA GLY A 92 13.30 15.85 -9.98
C GLY A 92 11.91 15.48 -10.50
N ARG A 93 11.67 14.36 -11.21
CA ARG A 93 10.29 14.01 -11.65
C ARG A 93 9.94 12.54 -11.44
N ARG A 94 9.55 12.21 -10.21
CA ARG A 94 8.77 11.02 -9.84
C ARG A 94 7.50 11.03 -10.73
N TRP A 95 7.01 9.86 -11.22
CA TRP A 95 5.77 9.73 -12.03
C TRP A 95 5.82 10.16 -13.51
N LYS A 96 6.74 9.58 -14.30
CA LYS A 96 6.72 9.69 -15.77
C LYS A 96 6.23 8.39 -16.42
N PRO A 97 5.70 8.43 -17.65
CA PRO A 97 5.41 7.24 -18.45
C PRO A 97 6.62 6.29 -18.58
N ARG A 98 6.38 4.98 -18.56
CA ARG A 98 7.40 3.93 -18.62
C ARG A 98 6.96 2.81 -19.57
N THR A 99 7.92 2.23 -20.26
CA THR A 99 7.72 1.06 -21.11
C THR A 99 7.32 -0.16 -20.29
N ILE A 100 7.92 -0.34 -19.11
CA ILE A 100 7.59 -1.38 -18.15
C ILE A 100 7.99 -0.91 -16.73
N ASP A 101 7.23 -1.33 -15.73
CA ASP A 101 7.49 -1.16 -14.30
C ASP A 101 7.19 -2.49 -13.59
N LEU A 102 8.16 -3.00 -12.84
CA LEU A 102 8.08 -4.25 -12.09
C LEU A 102 8.33 -3.97 -10.61
N ASP A 103 7.33 -4.26 -9.77
CA ASP A 103 7.41 -4.06 -8.33
C ASP A 103 7.37 -5.41 -7.59
N LEU A 104 8.31 -5.66 -6.69
CA LEU A 104 8.19 -6.76 -5.73
C LEU A 104 7.18 -6.36 -4.64
N LEU A 105 5.99 -6.98 -4.67
CA LEU A 105 4.88 -6.63 -3.79
C LEU A 105 4.94 -7.40 -2.46
N LEU A 106 5.07 -8.73 -2.55
CA LEU A 106 5.18 -9.64 -1.41
C LEU A 106 6.33 -10.63 -1.64
N TYR A 107 6.90 -11.11 -0.54
CA TYR A 107 7.85 -12.20 -0.49
C TYR A 107 7.54 -13.02 0.76
N ASP A 108 6.90 -14.17 0.59
CA ASP A 108 6.24 -14.92 1.66
C ASP A 108 5.47 -13.98 2.61
N GLU A 109 5.60 -14.18 3.91
CA GLU A 109 5.11 -13.29 4.97
C GLU A 109 6.21 -12.35 5.49
N MET A 110 7.20 -12.02 4.67
CA MET A 110 8.36 -11.23 5.10
C MET A 110 8.05 -9.74 5.23
N GLU A 111 8.45 -9.17 6.37
CA GLU A 111 8.63 -7.74 6.56
C GLU A 111 10.09 -7.37 6.38
N ARG A 112 10.36 -6.35 5.57
CA ARG A 112 11.72 -5.90 5.29
C ARG A 112 11.74 -4.40 5.05
N CYS A 113 12.66 -3.70 5.71
CA CYS A 113 12.84 -2.27 5.52
C CYS A 113 14.34 -1.96 5.41
N THR A 114 14.81 -1.81 4.18
CA THR A 114 16.18 -1.38 3.86
C THR A 114 16.12 -0.10 3.01
N PRO A 115 17.24 0.63 2.83
CA PRO A 115 17.27 1.79 1.96
C PRO A 115 16.88 1.50 0.49
N SER A 116 17.07 0.25 0.04
CA SER A 116 16.81 -0.18 -1.33
C SER A 116 15.49 -0.94 -1.52
N LEU A 117 14.95 -1.54 -0.46
CA LEU A 117 13.79 -2.43 -0.54
C LEU A 117 12.88 -2.29 0.69
N VAL A 118 11.58 -2.13 0.43
CA VAL A 118 10.53 -2.16 1.46
C VAL A 118 9.52 -3.25 1.10
N LEU A 119 9.37 -4.22 1.99
CA LEU A 119 8.39 -5.31 1.90
C LEU A 119 7.52 -5.37 3.16
N PRO A 120 6.20 -5.60 3.00
CA PRO A 120 5.46 -5.63 1.74
C PRO A 120 5.51 -4.26 1.04
N HIS A 121 5.29 -4.21 -0.28
CA HIS A 121 5.40 -2.95 -1.01
C HIS A 121 4.47 -1.90 -0.36
N PRO A 122 5.00 -0.73 0.05
CA PRO A 122 4.38 0.12 1.06
C PRO A 122 3.05 0.75 0.63
N ARG A 123 2.62 0.56 -0.61
CA ARG A 123 1.34 1.09 -1.13
C ARG A 123 0.43 0.03 -1.74
N MET A 124 0.81 -1.25 -1.69
CA MET A 124 0.04 -2.30 -2.38
C MET A 124 -1.37 -2.45 -1.79
N ALA A 125 -1.49 -2.32 -0.46
CA ALA A 125 -2.73 -2.58 0.28
C ALA A 125 -3.89 -1.62 -0.03
N TRP A 126 -3.63 -0.51 -0.72
CA TRP A 126 -4.67 0.45 -1.12
C TRP A 126 -4.67 0.80 -2.61
N ARG A 127 -3.97 0.01 -3.42
CA ARG A 127 -3.96 0.18 -4.88
C ARG A 127 -4.88 -0.85 -5.52
N ARG A 128 -6.08 -0.42 -5.93
CA ARG A 128 -7.03 -1.31 -6.62
C ARG A 128 -6.42 -1.98 -7.86
N PHE A 129 -5.66 -1.24 -8.66
CA PHE A 129 -4.99 -1.79 -9.86
C PHE A 129 -3.90 -2.84 -9.55
N VAL A 130 -3.51 -2.99 -8.28
CA VAL A 130 -2.66 -4.09 -7.78
C VAL A 130 -3.54 -5.20 -7.21
N LEU A 131 -4.45 -4.87 -6.29
CA LEU A 131 -5.25 -5.87 -5.57
C LEU A 131 -6.26 -6.61 -6.43
N GLN A 132 -6.85 -5.93 -7.42
CA GLN A 132 -7.83 -6.53 -8.33
C GLN A 132 -7.21 -7.66 -9.17
N PRO A 133 -6.09 -7.45 -9.92
CA PRO A 133 -5.40 -8.56 -10.58
C PRO A 133 -4.83 -9.58 -9.58
N ALA A 134 -4.32 -9.14 -8.42
CA ALA A 134 -3.78 -10.06 -7.42
C ALA A 134 -4.82 -11.03 -6.87
N ALA A 135 -6.07 -10.60 -6.69
CA ALA A 135 -7.14 -11.47 -6.22
C ALA A 135 -7.48 -12.59 -7.21
N GLU A 136 -7.13 -12.45 -8.51
CA GLU A 136 -7.38 -13.48 -9.53
C GLU A 136 -6.47 -14.72 -9.35
N VAL A 137 -5.25 -14.52 -8.85
CA VAL A 137 -4.20 -15.56 -8.83
C VAL A 137 -3.58 -15.80 -7.45
N ALA A 138 -3.74 -14.86 -6.53
CA ALA A 138 -3.10 -14.84 -5.23
C ALA A 138 -4.05 -14.41 -4.11
N GLY A 139 -5.36 -14.68 -4.25
CA GLY A 139 -6.39 -14.22 -3.32
C GLY A 139 -6.18 -14.64 -1.85
N SER A 140 -5.56 -15.80 -1.63
CA SER A 140 -5.25 -16.35 -0.29
C SER A 140 -3.93 -15.86 0.31
N MET A 141 -3.04 -15.23 -0.47
CA MET A 141 -1.79 -14.68 0.08
C MET A 141 -2.09 -13.63 1.14
N VAL A 142 -1.32 -13.67 2.23
CA VAL A 142 -1.50 -12.78 3.38
C VAL A 142 -0.52 -11.62 3.29
N HIS A 143 -1.03 -10.40 3.48
CA HIS A 143 -0.20 -9.22 3.62
C HIS A 143 0.31 -9.14 5.07
N PRO A 144 1.63 -9.24 5.32
CA PRO A 144 2.16 -9.51 6.66
C PRO A 144 1.87 -8.40 7.67
N LEU A 145 1.88 -7.13 7.25
CA LEU A 145 1.61 -5.99 8.14
C LEU A 145 0.14 -5.88 8.58
N THR A 146 -0.80 -6.39 7.77
CA THR A 146 -2.24 -6.29 8.10
C THR A 146 -2.82 -7.62 8.57
N GLY A 147 -2.13 -8.74 8.33
CA GLY A 147 -2.66 -10.09 8.53
C GLY A 147 -3.81 -10.44 7.59
N TRP A 148 -4.15 -9.59 6.62
CA TRP A 148 -5.31 -9.80 5.74
C TRP A 148 -4.89 -10.45 4.44
N SER A 149 -5.75 -11.34 3.93
CA SER A 149 -5.58 -11.89 2.60
C SER A 149 -5.77 -10.82 1.51
N ILE A 150 -5.20 -11.04 0.32
CA ILE A 150 -5.40 -10.15 -0.84
C ILE A 150 -6.88 -9.96 -1.15
N THR A 151 -7.69 -11.03 -1.12
CA THR A 151 -9.14 -10.92 -1.34
C THR A 151 -9.82 -10.04 -0.30
N ARG A 152 -9.37 -10.11 0.96
CA ARG A 152 -9.91 -9.28 2.05
C ARG A 152 -9.52 -7.82 1.89
N LEU A 153 -8.26 -7.53 1.53
CA LEU A 153 -7.80 -6.18 1.22
C LEU A 153 -8.61 -5.57 0.06
N LEU A 154 -8.85 -6.32 -1.01
CA LEU A 154 -9.65 -5.84 -2.14
C LEU A 154 -11.08 -5.52 -1.70
N ARG A 155 -11.73 -6.43 -0.95
CA ARG A 155 -13.08 -6.21 -0.42
C ARG A 155 -13.15 -4.96 0.44
N HIS A 156 -12.14 -4.73 1.28
CA HIS A 156 -12.09 -3.55 2.12
C HIS A 156 -12.08 -2.26 1.29
N LEU A 157 -11.42 -2.22 0.13
CA LEU A 157 -11.49 -1.05 -0.76
C LEU A 157 -12.90 -0.78 -1.32
N ASP A 158 -13.75 -1.80 -1.41
CA ASP A 158 -15.13 -1.66 -1.88
C ASP A 158 -16.09 -1.26 -0.76
N THR A 159 -15.79 -1.63 0.49
CA THR A 159 -16.71 -1.47 1.63
C THR A 159 -16.29 -0.41 2.63
N ALA A 160 -15.04 0.05 2.60
CA ALA A 160 -14.53 1.02 3.57
C ALA A 160 -15.26 2.35 3.43
N ILE A 161 -15.67 2.91 4.58
CA ILE A 161 -16.18 4.27 4.64
C ILE A 161 -14.96 5.21 4.47
N PRO A 162 -14.97 6.14 3.50
CA PRO A 162 -13.89 7.10 3.37
C PRO A 162 -13.82 7.99 4.62
N TYR A 163 -12.68 8.01 5.29
CA TYR A 163 -12.44 8.86 6.45
C TYR A 163 -11.14 9.65 6.32
N VAL A 164 -11.06 10.75 7.07
CA VAL A 164 -9.82 11.51 7.26
C VAL A 164 -9.49 11.45 8.74
N ALA A 165 -8.37 10.82 9.08
CA ALA A 165 -7.85 10.79 10.44
C ALA A 165 -6.97 12.02 10.70
N ILE A 166 -7.25 12.76 11.78
CA ILE A 166 -6.45 13.92 12.21
C ILE A 166 -5.69 13.51 13.47
N THR A 167 -4.39 13.26 13.33
CA THR A 167 -3.52 12.74 14.42
C THR A 167 -2.50 13.79 14.86
N GLY A 168 -1.89 13.60 16.03
CA GLY A 168 -0.88 14.51 16.61
C GLY A 168 -0.97 14.60 18.13
N SER A 169 -0.03 15.32 18.74
CA SER A 169 0.10 15.45 20.21
C SER A 169 -1.11 16.11 20.88
N ILE A 170 -1.28 15.88 22.17
CA ILE A 170 -2.28 16.56 23.00
C ILE A 170 -2.08 18.09 22.89
N GLY A 171 -3.17 18.85 22.82
CA GLY A 171 -3.12 20.31 22.70
C GLY A 171 -2.84 20.86 21.30
N ALA A 172 -2.47 20.04 20.31
CA ALA A 172 -2.17 20.49 18.94
C ALA A 172 -3.39 21.03 18.14
N GLY A 173 -4.57 21.16 18.76
CA GLY A 173 -5.77 21.72 18.12
C GLY A 173 -6.52 20.77 17.20
N LYS A 174 -6.24 19.46 17.23
CA LYS A 174 -6.84 18.42 16.36
C LYS A 174 -8.37 18.45 16.36
N THR A 175 -8.99 18.45 17.53
CA THR A 175 -10.45 18.48 17.69
C THR A 175 -11.03 19.76 17.09
N ARG A 176 -10.38 20.90 17.32
CA ARG A 176 -10.82 22.18 16.75
C ARG A 176 -10.68 22.22 15.23
N LEU A 177 -9.61 21.62 14.68
CA LEU A 177 -9.43 21.46 13.24
C LEU A 177 -10.52 20.56 12.64
N ALA A 178 -10.80 19.42 13.27
CA ALA A 178 -11.85 18.49 12.86
C ALA A 178 -13.23 19.17 12.82
N GLN A 179 -13.57 19.93 13.88
CA GLN A 179 -14.81 20.71 13.96
C GLN A 179 -14.91 21.73 12.83
N ARG A 180 -13.86 22.55 12.64
CA ARG A 180 -13.83 23.56 11.57
C ARG A 180 -13.95 22.95 10.18
N LEU A 181 -13.28 21.82 9.94
CA LEU A 181 -13.42 21.09 8.67
C LEU A 181 -14.85 20.61 8.47
N ALA A 182 -15.47 20.02 9.49
CA ALA A 182 -16.86 19.57 9.43
C ALA A 182 -17.82 20.74 9.15
N GLU A 183 -17.62 21.90 9.81
CA GLU A 183 -18.38 23.12 9.58
C GLU A 183 -18.21 23.67 8.15
N CYS A 184 -16.96 23.76 7.66
CA CYS A 184 -16.68 24.25 6.30
C CYS A 184 -17.21 23.34 5.20
N LEU A 185 -17.30 22.03 5.48
CA LEU A 185 -17.78 21.02 4.55
C LEU A 185 -19.28 20.75 4.69
N ALA A 186 -19.91 21.28 5.74
CA ALA A 186 -21.35 21.18 5.98
C ALA A 186 -22.13 21.69 4.76
N GLY A 187 -23.07 20.87 4.28
CA GLY A 187 -23.88 21.17 3.09
C GLY A 187 -23.17 20.98 1.74
N ARG A 188 -21.85 20.70 1.73
CA ARG A 188 -21.11 20.35 0.50
C ARG A 188 -20.93 18.85 0.35
N ILE A 189 -20.69 18.15 1.46
CA ILE A 189 -20.59 16.70 1.53
C ILE A 189 -21.27 16.20 2.81
N ALA A 190 -21.80 14.99 2.78
CA ALA A 190 -22.34 14.31 3.96
C ALA A 190 -21.18 13.77 4.82
N ALA A 191 -20.47 14.67 5.51
CA ALA A 191 -19.40 14.31 6.44
C ALA A 191 -19.90 14.40 7.89
N ARG A 192 -19.52 13.42 8.72
CA ARG A 192 -19.77 13.42 10.17
C ARG A 192 -18.43 13.42 10.90
N MET A 193 -18.27 14.32 11.86
CA MET A 193 -17.14 14.26 12.78
C MET A 193 -17.35 13.10 13.76
N ILE A 194 -16.35 12.22 13.84
CA ILE A 194 -16.25 11.19 14.88
C ILE A 194 -15.12 11.65 15.79
N ALA A 195 -15.44 11.91 17.06
CA ALA A 195 -14.45 12.29 18.06
C ALA A 195 -14.02 11.04 18.84
N GLU A 196 -12.73 10.95 19.16
CA GLU A 196 -12.25 10.01 20.18
C GLU A 196 -12.98 10.34 21.50
N PRO A 197 -13.58 9.37 22.19
CA PRO A 197 -14.14 9.63 23.52
C PRO A 197 -13.00 9.92 24.49
N ILE A 198 -13.04 11.09 25.13
CA ILE A 198 -12.03 11.53 26.09
C ILE A 198 -12.66 11.58 27.48
N ASP A 199 -12.02 10.92 28.46
CA ASP A 199 -12.34 11.12 29.87
C ASP A 199 -11.86 12.52 30.30
N LEU A 200 -12.82 13.41 30.55
CA LEU A 200 -12.57 14.79 30.94
C LEU A 200 -11.76 14.89 32.25
N GLY A 201 -12.02 14.02 33.23
CA GLY A 201 -11.31 14.07 34.51
C GLY A 201 -9.83 13.72 34.38
N ARG A 202 -9.48 12.88 33.41
CA ARG A 202 -8.08 12.53 33.11
C ARG A 202 -7.38 13.60 32.28
N LEU A 203 -8.11 14.25 31.37
CA LEU A 203 -7.57 15.39 30.65
C LEU A 203 -7.27 16.55 31.61
N GLU A 204 -8.12 16.76 32.62
CA GLU A 204 -7.88 17.69 33.72
C GLU A 204 -6.64 17.30 34.54
N ALA A 205 -6.48 16.02 34.89
CA ALA A 205 -5.28 15.53 35.57
C ALA A 205 -4.00 15.76 34.74
N PHE A 206 -4.06 15.55 33.41
CA PHE A 206 -2.96 15.84 32.50
C PHE A 206 -2.62 17.32 32.44
N TYR A 207 -3.60 18.21 32.37
CA TYR A 207 -3.31 19.65 32.39
C TYR A 207 -2.82 20.14 33.76
N ALA A 208 -3.12 19.43 34.85
CA ALA A 208 -2.61 19.73 36.18
C ALA A 208 -1.15 19.31 36.39
N ASP A 209 -0.71 18.18 35.82
CA ASP A 209 0.68 17.71 35.88
C ASP A 209 1.12 16.97 34.59
N PRO A 210 1.42 17.71 33.51
CA PRO A 210 1.76 17.10 32.23
C PRO A 210 2.97 16.14 32.30
N PRO A 211 4.09 16.47 32.98
CA PRO A 211 5.22 15.54 33.10
C PRO A 211 4.88 14.25 33.86
N GLY A 212 4.02 14.34 34.88
CA GLY A 212 3.67 13.20 35.74
C GLY A 212 2.67 12.23 35.13
N THR A 213 1.75 12.70 34.27
CA THR A 213 0.68 11.85 33.71
C THR A 213 0.77 11.61 32.20
N ALA A 214 1.67 12.30 31.48
CA ALA A 214 1.78 12.20 30.02
C ALA A 214 1.84 10.76 29.50
N TRP A 215 2.65 9.90 30.14
CA TRP A 215 2.81 8.51 29.73
C TRP A 215 1.50 7.72 29.82
N GLN A 216 0.79 7.85 30.94
CA GLN A 216 -0.47 7.14 31.16
C GLN A 216 -1.55 7.66 30.21
N THR A 217 -1.65 8.97 30.03
CA THR A 217 -2.60 9.58 29.10
C THR A 217 -2.33 9.15 27.64
N GLU A 218 -1.07 9.05 27.22
CA GLU A 218 -0.73 8.60 25.85
C GLU A 218 -1.08 7.12 25.63
N LEU A 219 -0.80 6.23 26.60
CA LEU A 219 -1.18 4.82 26.51
C LEU A 219 -2.69 4.61 26.34
N GLU A 220 -3.49 5.42 27.03
CA GLU A 220 -4.95 5.34 26.95
C GLU A 220 -5.47 5.85 25.60
N PHE A 221 -4.91 6.94 25.07
CA PHE A 221 -5.22 7.39 23.71
C PHE A 221 -4.84 6.33 22.67
N LEU A 222 -3.74 5.61 22.86
CA LEU A 222 -3.36 4.50 21.98
C LEU A 222 -4.37 3.35 22.05
N ASP A 223 -4.80 2.95 23.23
CA ASP A 223 -5.80 1.88 23.40
C ASP A 223 -7.14 2.24 22.76
N GLU A 224 -7.61 3.48 22.95
CA GLU A 224 -8.86 3.94 22.34
C GLU A 224 -8.76 4.04 20.81
N ARG A 225 -7.61 4.48 20.27
CA ARG A 225 -7.37 4.45 18.82
C ARG A 225 -7.42 3.04 18.27
N VAL A 226 -6.84 2.06 18.97
CA VAL A 226 -6.91 0.65 18.57
C VAL A 226 -8.37 0.19 18.53
N ARG A 227 -9.20 0.54 19.53
CA ARG A 227 -10.63 0.22 19.53
C ARG A 227 -11.40 0.88 18.40
N LEU A 228 -11.17 2.16 18.13
CA LEU A 228 -11.83 2.89 17.05
C LEU A 228 -11.45 2.32 15.68
N LEU A 229 -10.18 1.99 15.47
CA LEU A 229 -9.71 1.33 14.26
C LEU A 229 -10.26 -0.10 14.13
N ALA A 230 -10.55 -0.78 15.25
CA ALA A 230 -11.18 -2.09 15.26
C ALA A 230 -12.70 -2.05 15.01
N ALA A 231 -13.38 -0.94 15.33
CA ALA A 231 -14.83 -0.79 15.23
C ALA A 231 -15.35 -0.71 13.78
N ASP A 232 -14.53 -0.29 12.81
CA ASP A 232 -14.83 -0.37 11.36
C ASP A 232 -14.62 -1.80 10.77
N SER A 233 -14.24 -2.78 11.62
CA SER A 233 -14.29 -4.26 11.51
C SER A 233 -13.20 -5.02 10.69
N PRO A 234 -12.69 -6.20 11.15
CA PRO A 234 -12.11 -6.50 12.48
C PRO A 234 -10.72 -7.24 12.45
N ASP A 235 -10.20 -7.67 13.60
CA ASP A 235 -9.10 -8.63 13.83
C ASP A 235 -7.65 -8.21 13.57
N TRP A 236 -7.15 -7.32 14.43
CA TRP A 236 -5.72 -7.16 14.67
C TRP A 236 -5.29 -8.19 15.73
N ASN A 237 -4.63 -9.26 15.27
CA ASN A 237 -4.13 -10.44 15.98
C ASN A 237 -5.11 -11.59 16.24
N ASP A 238 -5.05 -12.59 15.35
CA ASP A 238 -5.20 -14.01 15.70
C ASP A 238 -3.84 -14.73 15.61
N ARG A 239 -2.79 -14.07 16.10
CA ARG A 239 -1.54 -14.74 16.47
C ARG A 239 -1.48 -14.80 18.00
N ARG A 240 -2.05 -15.87 18.55
CA ARG A 240 -1.64 -16.42 19.85
C ARG A 240 -0.47 -17.38 19.62
#